data_AF-A0A934GR11-F1
#
_entry.id   AF-A0A934GR11-F1
#
_cell.length_a   1.000
_cell.length_b   1.000
_cell.length_c   1.000
_cell.angle_alpha   90.00
_cell.angle_beta   90.00
_cell.angle_gamma   90.00
#
_symmetry.space_group_name_H-M   'P 1'
#
loop_
_entity.id
_entity.type
_entity.pdbx_description
1 polymer ?
#
loop_
_entity_poly.entity_id
_entity_poly.type
_entity_poly.pdbx_seq_one_letter_code
_entity_poly.pdbx_strand_id
1 'polypeptide(L)'
;MSAELTTRVAELHTKLDSLQQLVAMDDVTRRLGDLATTITGLPAQVKQLRDKGYVYANFLEQKATALDQQWAAVRENVSQSIQQELQRAQAQIEEIDDLWEKLDAALAQGGQPTPVKGASLGAKMQTAMQSAQKVGGAGAKMAGAIKPSGAAGALSNMTPPAKSAGGGLAKAGLGGAVAGANPEALISQLDGAMARLSSEVDGAKRRIEGLYGEIPNNVDQTVGQIDQIERYLERAGEASFPLLAGEAIYMVVEAEWKKGKDKEDNPDGLLYITNQRVVMEQKEKVGKKLGMFGGKAVQGLAWESPIGSITDVTFEKKGMFGGIDLVTLKFGSGGPFGETTLEIKDGLHAQWFAGKLKQAASGEIESERVGEHKTVTMQAVVDAPTMCPSCGATFTEPIVRGMTQISCTYCGTVVRLG
;
A
#
# COMPACT_ATOMS: atom_id res chain seq x y z
N MET A 1 13.82 -49.89 22.80
CA MET A 1 14.26 -48.54 22.37
C MET A 1 14.51 -47.67 23.61
N SER A 2 15.60 -46.90 23.69
CA SER A 2 15.77 -45.91 24.77
C SER A 2 14.73 -44.80 24.61
N ALA A 3 14.27 -44.19 25.70
CA ALA A 3 13.34 -43.06 25.65
C ALA A 3 13.88 -41.90 24.79
N GLU A 4 15.20 -41.74 24.77
CA GLU A 4 15.92 -40.76 23.97
C GLU A 4 15.77 -40.98 22.45
N LEU A 5 15.85 -42.23 21.96
CA LEU A 5 15.71 -42.52 20.54
C LEU A 5 14.28 -42.21 20.05
N THR A 6 13.27 -42.50 20.87
CA THR A 6 11.87 -42.16 20.59
C THR A 6 11.67 -40.66 20.43
N THR A 7 12.24 -39.88 21.35
CA THR A 7 12.15 -38.41 21.31
C THR A 7 12.79 -37.86 20.04
N ARG A 8 13.98 -38.34 19.66
CA ARG A 8 14.67 -37.88 18.45
C ARG A 8 13.91 -38.20 17.17
N VAL A 9 13.27 -39.37 17.08
CA VAL A 9 12.42 -39.72 15.92
C VAL A 9 11.19 -38.80 15.85
N ALA A 10 10.55 -38.50 16.97
CA ALA A 10 9.41 -37.57 17.02
C ALA A 10 9.80 -36.13 16.60
N GLU A 11 10.98 -35.66 17.01
CA GLU A 11 11.52 -34.36 16.58
C GLU A 11 11.74 -34.32 15.06
N LEU A 12 12.31 -35.39 14.48
CA LEU A 12 12.52 -35.49 13.04
C LEU A 12 11.21 -35.47 12.25
N HIS A 13 10.13 -36.09 12.75
CA HIS A 13 8.80 -35.96 12.14
C HIS A 13 8.31 -34.50 12.12
N THR A 14 8.50 -33.77 13.22
CA THR A 14 8.11 -32.35 13.30
C THR A 14 8.91 -31.49 12.32
N LYS A 15 10.21 -31.77 12.18
CA LYS A 15 11.09 -31.12 11.19
C LYS A 15 10.68 -31.46 9.76
N LEU A 16 10.33 -32.73 9.50
CA LEU A 16 9.85 -33.20 8.20
C LEU A 16 8.56 -32.48 7.80
N ASP A 17 7.60 -32.33 8.71
CA ASP A 17 6.34 -31.61 8.45
C ASP A 17 6.59 -30.13 8.14
N SER A 18 7.50 -29.49 8.87
CA SER A 18 7.92 -28.10 8.62
C SER A 18 8.61 -27.96 7.26
N LEU A 19 9.48 -28.92 6.92
CA LEU A 19 10.21 -28.95 5.66
C LEU A 19 9.27 -29.15 4.47
N GLN A 20 8.24 -29.98 4.63
CA GLN A 20 7.20 -30.16 3.62
C GLN A 20 6.48 -28.85 3.26
N GLN A 21 6.18 -28.01 4.26
CA GLN A 21 5.57 -26.69 4.01
C GLN A 21 6.57 -25.74 3.34
N LEU A 22 7.83 -25.79 3.74
CA LEU A 22 8.88 -24.93 3.22
C LEU A 22 9.17 -25.22 1.74
N VAL A 23 9.37 -26.50 1.42
CA VAL A 23 9.68 -27.03 0.08
C VAL A 23 8.56 -26.74 -0.92
N ALA A 24 7.30 -26.72 -0.47
CA ALA A 24 6.17 -26.39 -1.34
C ALA A 24 6.21 -24.92 -1.81
N MET A 25 6.97 -24.04 -1.14
CA MET A 25 7.08 -22.61 -1.44
C MET A 25 5.70 -21.92 -1.54
N ASP A 26 4.74 -22.38 -0.73
CA ASP A 26 3.34 -21.94 -0.76
C ASP A 26 3.21 -20.44 -0.45
N ASP A 27 4.07 -19.93 0.44
CA ASP A 27 4.19 -18.51 0.78
C ASP A 27 4.57 -17.65 -0.43
N VAL A 28 5.63 -18.03 -1.14
CA VAL A 28 6.11 -17.31 -2.32
C VAL A 28 5.05 -17.38 -3.43
N THR A 29 4.54 -18.58 -3.71
CA THR A 29 3.53 -18.79 -4.76
C THR A 29 2.25 -17.98 -4.49
N ARG A 30 1.75 -17.97 -3.25
CA ARG A 30 0.59 -17.16 -2.86
C ARG A 30 0.84 -15.67 -3.04
N ARG A 31 1.98 -15.17 -2.54
CA ARG A 31 2.36 -13.76 -2.67
C ARG A 31 2.44 -13.31 -4.14
N LEU A 32 3.00 -14.14 -5.02
CA LEU A 32 3.04 -13.86 -6.47
C LEU A 32 1.63 -13.83 -7.09
N GLY A 33 0.74 -14.72 -6.65
CA GLY A 33 -0.66 -14.75 -7.08
C GLY A 33 -1.44 -13.51 -6.65
N ASP A 34 -1.28 -13.08 -5.39
CA ASP A 34 -1.91 -11.88 -4.85
C ASP A 34 -1.38 -10.61 -5.55
N LEU A 35 -0.07 -10.54 -5.78
CA LEU A 35 0.57 -9.45 -6.54
C LEU A 35 0.02 -9.39 -7.97
N ALA A 36 -0.04 -10.51 -8.68
CA ALA A 36 -0.56 -10.57 -10.04
C ALA A 36 -2.04 -10.13 -10.11
N THR A 37 -2.84 -10.59 -9.15
CA THR A 37 -4.27 -10.23 -9.05
C THR A 37 -4.43 -8.74 -8.80
N THR A 38 -3.62 -8.18 -7.91
CA THR A 38 -3.64 -6.76 -7.58
C THR A 38 -3.26 -5.90 -8.79
N ILE A 39 -2.14 -6.22 -9.47
CA ILE A 39 -1.67 -5.51 -10.67
C ILE A 39 -2.75 -5.52 -11.76
N THR A 40 -3.35 -6.68 -12.02
CA THR A 40 -4.41 -6.83 -13.04
C THR A 40 -5.65 -5.99 -12.68
N GLY A 41 -5.92 -5.78 -11.39
CA GLY A 41 -7.03 -4.98 -10.89
C GLY A 41 -6.80 -3.46 -10.92
N LEU A 42 -5.55 -2.99 -10.94
CA LEU A 42 -5.23 -1.56 -10.85
C LEU A 42 -5.94 -0.70 -11.92
N PRO A 43 -5.99 -1.08 -13.22
CA PRO A 43 -6.68 -0.26 -14.22
C PRO A 43 -8.17 -0.06 -13.92
N ALA A 44 -8.83 -1.10 -13.40
CA ALA A 44 -10.26 -1.03 -13.04
C ALA A 44 -10.47 -0.14 -11.82
N GLN A 45 -9.60 -0.21 -10.81
CA GLN A 45 -9.64 0.67 -9.64
C GLN A 45 -9.43 2.14 -10.05
N VAL A 46 -8.43 2.43 -10.90
CA VAL A 46 -8.20 3.79 -11.41
C VAL A 46 -9.42 4.29 -12.19
N LYS A 47 -10.01 3.45 -13.06
CA LYS A 47 -11.25 3.80 -13.76
C LYS A 47 -12.39 4.12 -12.79
N GLN A 48 -12.54 3.36 -11.70
CA GLN A 48 -13.56 3.62 -10.68
C GLN A 48 -13.38 5.00 -10.03
N LEU A 49 -12.13 5.45 -9.80
CA LEU A 49 -11.87 6.82 -9.33
C LEU A 49 -12.37 7.86 -10.33
N ARG A 50 -12.15 7.64 -11.63
CA ARG A 50 -12.62 8.53 -12.71
C ARG A 50 -14.14 8.56 -12.79
N ASP A 51 -14.77 7.39 -12.71
CA ASP A 51 -16.23 7.27 -12.73
C ASP A 51 -16.88 7.97 -11.52
N LYS A 52 -16.17 8.03 -10.37
CA LYS A 52 -16.56 8.81 -9.18
C LYS A 52 -16.22 10.31 -9.28
N GLY A 53 -15.65 10.77 -10.40
CA GLY A 53 -15.37 12.18 -10.67
C GLY A 53 -13.99 12.68 -10.22
N TYR A 54 -13.06 11.81 -9.81
CA TYR A 54 -11.70 12.26 -9.51
C TYR A 54 -10.88 12.50 -10.77
N VAL A 55 -10.42 13.74 -10.95
CA VAL A 55 -9.80 14.21 -12.20
C VAL A 55 -8.30 14.43 -12.11
N TYR A 56 -7.66 14.29 -10.94
CA TYR A 56 -6.21 14.51 -10.79
C TYR A 56 -5.43 13.18 -10.76
N ALA A 57 -4.11 13.26 -10.57
CA ALA A 57 -3.20 12.11 -10.60
C ALA A 57 -3.27 11.34 -11.95
N ASN A 58 -3.11 12.05 -13.06
CA ASN A 58 -3.07 11.48 -14.43
C ASN A 58 -1.94 10.46 -14.67
N PHE A 59 -0.99 10.32 -13.74
CA PHE A 59 0.07 9.32 -13.80
C PHE A 59 -0.42 7.91 -13.42
N LEU A 60 -1.57 7.77 -12.75
CA LEU A 60 -2.04 6.48 -12.22
C LEU A 60 -2.32 5.47 -13.33
N GLU A 61 -2.89 5.90 -14.45
CA GLU A 61 -3.16 5.05 -15.63
C GLU A 61 -1.86 4.50 -16.23
N GLN A 62 -0.86 5.38 -16.37
CA GLN A 62 0.45 5.00 -16.90
C GLN A 62 1.19 4.08 -15.92
N LYS A 63 1.11 4.37 -14.62
CA LYS A 63 1.74 3.55 -13.57
C LYS A 63 1.13 2.15 -13.50
N ALA A 64 -0.20 2.03 -13.56
CA ALA A 64 -0.89 0.74 -13.62
C ALA A 64 -0.46 -0.08 -14.85
N THR A 65 -0.39 0.56 -16.02
CA THR A 65 0.07 -0.08 -17.28
C THR A 65 1.54 -0.52 -17.18
N ALA A 66 2.40 0.34 -16.63
CA ALA A 66 3.83 0.02 -16.46
C ALA A 66 4.05 -1.15 -15.50
N LEU A 67 3.27 -1.23 -14.40
CA LEU A 67 3.35 -2.34 -13.44
C LEU A 67 2.91 -3.66 -14.08
N ASP A 68 1.86 -3.66 -14.90
CA ASP A 68 1.42 -4.84 -15.65
C ASP A 68 2.51 -5.33 -16.62
N GLN A 69 3.12 -4.42 -17.37
CA GLN A 69 4.21 -4.75 -18.30
C GLN A 69 5.47 -5.27 -17.59
N GLN A 70 5.88 -4.62 -16.50
CA GLN A 70 7.03 -5.04 -15.69
C GLN A 70 6.78 -6.42 -15.07
N TRP A 71 5.57 -6.64 -14.56
CA TRP A 71 5.20 -7.93 -13.99
C TRP A 71 5.18 -9.03 -15.05
N ALA A 72 4.63 -8.78 -16.23
CA ALA A 72 4.63 -9.75 -17.32
C ALA A 72 6.06 -10.18 -17.69
N ALA A 73 7.01 -9.24 -17.74
CA ALA A 73 8.41 -9.53 -18.03
C ALA A 73 9.11 -10.35 -16.92
N VAL A 74 8.78 -10.09 -15.66
CA VAL A 74 9.40 -10.74 -14.50
C VAL A 74 8.78 -12.10 -14.19
N ARG A 75 7.46 -12.24 -14.36
CA ARG A 75 6.69 -13.43 -14.00
C ARG A 75 7.22 -14.69 -14.67
N GLU A 76 7.58 -14.61 -15.94
CA GLU A 76 8.11 -15.75 -16.69
C GLU A 76 9.45 -16.22 -16.09
N ASN A 77 10.36 -15.28 -15.82
CA ASN A 77 11.65 -15.59 -15.20
C ASN A 77 11.49 -16.17 -13.79
N VAL A 78 10.54 -15.64 -13.01
CA VAL A 78 10.20 -16.15 -11.67
C VAL A 78 9.65 -17.57 -11.76
N SER A 79 8.73 -17.84 -12.69
CA SER A 79 8.14 -19.18 -12.85
C SER A 79 9.20 -20.21 -13.26
N GLN A 80 10.06 -19.87 -14.21
CA GLN A 80 11.18 -20.73 -14.62
C GLN A 80 12.16 -20.98 -13.45
N SER A 81 12.45 -19.95 -12.65
CA SER A 81 13.34 -20.09 -11.49
C SER A 81 12.73 -20.99 -10.42
N ILE A 82 11.43 -20.84 -10.12
CA ILE A 82 10.71 -21.74 -9.20
C ILE A 82 10.80 -23.19 -9.72
N GLN A 83 10.53 -23.43 -11.01
CA GLN A 83 10.62 -24.77 -11.58
C GLN A 83 12.02 -25.39 -11.44
N GLN A 84 13.08 -24.61 -11.70
CA GLN A 84 14.46 -25.07 -11.55
C GLN A 84 14.82 -25.40 -10.10
N GLU A 85 14.40 -24.57 -9.15
CA GLU A 85 14.69 -24.77 -7.73
C GLU A 85 13.90 -25.97 -7.17
N LEU A 86 12.64 -26.15 -7.58
CA LEU A 86 11.87 -27.35 -7.22
C LEU A 86 12.50 -28.64 -7.78
N GLN A 87 13.02 -28.62 -9.00
CA GLN A 87 13.75 -29.77 -9.56
C GLN A 87 15.02 -30.11 -8.78
N ARG A 88 15.76 -29.10 -8.28
CA ARG A 88 16.95 -29.32 -7.44
C ARG A 88 16.58 -29.90 -6.08
N ALA A 89 15.55 -29.35 -5.44
CA ALA A 89 15.05 -29.84 -4.16
C ALA A 89 14.50 -31.28 -4.26
N GLN A 90 13.93 -31.69 -5.40
CA GLN A 90 13.43 -33.05 -5.61
C GLN A 90 14.53 -34.12 -5.40
N ALA A 91 15.75 -33.88 -5.89
CA ALA A 91 16.85 -34.84 -5.72
C ALA A 91 17.24 -35.04 -4.25
N GLN A 92 17.16 -34.00 -3.43
CA GLN A 92 17.45 -34.08 -1.99
C GLN A 92 16.30 -34.70 -1.19
N ILE A 93 15.07 -34.52 -1.68
CA ILE A 93 13.88 -35.17 -1.10
C ILE A 93 13.97 -36.68 -1.29
N GLU A 94 14.37 -37.16 -2.45
CA GLU A 94 14.58 -38.60 -2.70
C GLU A 94 15.63 -39.17 -1.74
N GLU A 95 16.72 -38.43 -1.46
CA GLU A 95 17.72 -38.82 -0.45
C GLU A 95 17.13 -38.90 0.98
N ILE A 96 16.30 -37.91 1.37
CA ILE A 96 15.64 -37.90 2.68
C ILE A 96 14.65 -39.06 2.80
N ASP A 97 13.83 -39.30 1.77
CA ASP A 97 12.87 -40.42 1.74
C ASP A 97 13.59 -41.78 1.85
N ASP A 98 14.72 -41.98 1.14
CA ASP A 98 15.56 -43.18 1.23
C ASP A 98 16.17 -43.39 2.63
N LEU A 99 16.65 -42.31 3.28
CA LEU A 99 17.19 -42.36 4.63
C LEU A 99 16.10 -42.69 5.66
N TRP A 100 14.88 -42.21 5.42
CA TRP A 100 13.71 -42.49 6.24
C TRP A 100 13.29 -43.96 6.15
N GLU A 101 13.23 -44.52 4.94
CA GLU A 101 12.91 -45.95 4.75
C GLU A 101 13.96 -46.86 5.42
N LYS A 102 15.25 -46.48 5.35
CA LYS A 102 16.33 -47.20 6.05
C LYS A 102 16.19 -47.12 7.57
N LEU A 103 15.79 -45.96 8.11
CA LEU A 103 15.56 -45.81 9.54
C LEU A 103 14.38 -46.68 10.01
N ASP A 104 13.26 -46.65 9.28
CA ASP A 104 12.09 -47.49 9.56
C ASP A 104 12.45 -48.98 9.56
N ALA A 105 13.21 -49.43 8.56
CA ALA A 105 13.66 -50.82 8.47
C ALA A 105 14.60 -51.23 9.63
N ALA A 106 15.49 -50.33 10.05
CA ALA A 106 16.40 -50.56 11.19
C ALA A 106 15.64 -50.63 12.53
N LEU A 107 14.62 -49.77 12.71
CA LEU A 107 13.75 -49.78 13.88
C LEU A 107 12.87 -51.06 13.93
N ALA A 108 12.37 -51.52 12.78
CA ALA A 108 11.53 -52.71 12.67
C ALA A 108 12.28 -54.02 13.02
N GLN A 109 13.55 -54.14 12.61
CA GLN A 109 14.41 -55.29 12.96
C GLN A 109 14.69 -55.39 14.47
N GLY A 110 14.53 -54.29 15.22
CA GLY A 110 14.61 -54.23 16.68
C GLY A 110 13.37 -54.74 17.43
N GLY A 111 12.36 -55.28 16.74
CA GLY A 111 11.20 -55.96 17.35
C GLY A 111 9.97 -55.09 17.61
N GLN A 112 9.83 -53.92 16.96
CA GLN A 112 8.61 -53.11 17.06
C GLN A 112 8.16 -52.63 15.67
N PRO A 113 7.01 -53.11 15.17
CA PRO A 113 6.43 -52.62 13.92
C PRO A 113 5.43 -51.52 14.24
N THR A 114 5.85 -50.27 14.06
CA THR A 114 4.89 -49.23 13.67
C THR A 114 5.53 -48.49 12.51
N PRO A 115 5.11 -48.78 11.26
CA PRO A 115 5.49 -47.95 10.13
C PRO A 115 4.82 -46.59 10.36
N VAL A 116 5.58 -45.61 10.80
CA VAL A 116 5.14 -44.23 10.78
C VAL A 116 5.38 -43.75 9.37
N LYS A 117 4.53 -44.17 8.42
CA LYS A 117 4.56 -43.66 7.05
C LYS A 117 4.38 -42.14 7.13
N GLY A 118 5.50 -41.41 7.18
CA GLY A 118 5.53 -39.99 6.90
C GLY A 118 4.95 -39.82 5.51
N ALA A 119 4.03 -38.87 5.34
CA ALA A 119 3.59 -38.51 4.00
C ALA A 119 4.85 -38.27 3.15
N SER A 120 5.00 -38.97 2.02
CA SER A 120 6.21 -38.85 1.20
C SER A 120 6.39 -37.39 0.81
N LEU A 121 7.55 -36.81 1.13
CA LEU A 121 7.92 -35.46 0.69
C LEU A 121 7.74 -35.34 -0.84
N GLY A 122 8.03 -36.42 -1.58
CA GLY A 122 7.85 -36.50 -3.02
C GLY A 122 6.42 -36.19 -3.53
N ALA A 123 5.37 -36.70 -2.87
CA ALA A 123 3.99 -36.45 -3.30
C ALA A 123 3.54 -34.99 -3.09
N LYS A 124 3.95 -34.38 -1.97
CA LYS A 124 3.70 -32.95 -1.71
C LYS A 124 4.49 -32.07 -2.67
N MET A 125 5.75 -32.43 -2.94
CA MET A 125 6.58 -31.74 -3.92
C MET A 125 5.99 -31.80 -5.33
N GLN A 126 5.48 -32.97 -5.75
CA GLN A 126 4.81 -33.10 -7.05
C GLN A 126 3.56 -32.20 -7.15
N THR A 127 2.80 -32.08 -6.06
CA THR A 127 1.65 -31.16 -5.98
C THR A 127 2.07 -29.69 -6.03
N ALA A 128 3.17 -29.33 -5.37
CA ALA A 128 3.76 -27.99 -5.41
C ALA A 128 4.27 -27.65 -6.82
N MET A 129 4.95 -28.59 -7.50
CA MET A 129 5.40 -28.44 -8.89
C MET A 129 4.23 -28.18 -9.85
N GLN A 130 3.11 -28.91 -9.69
CA GLN A 130 1.90 -28.65 -10.47
C GLN A 130 1.29 -27.28 -10.18
N SER A 131 1.36 -26.81 -8.94
CA SER A 131 0.86 -25.49 -8.54
C SER A 131 1.74 -24.37 -9.07
N ALA A 132 3.06 -24.52 -9.01
CA ALA A 132 4.03 -23.56 -9.56
C ALA A 132 3.91 -23.40 -11.09
N GLN A 133 3.56 -24.48 -11.81
CA GLN A 133 3.25 -24.41 -13.24
C GLN A 133 2.03 -23.53 -13.56
N LYS A 134 1.03 -23.49 -12.68
CA LYS A 134 -0.14 -22.60 -12.84
C LYS A 134 0.20 -21.13 -12.63
N VAL A 135 1.21 -20.83 -11.82
CA VAL A 135 1.72 -19.45 -11.65
C VAL A 135 2.35 -18.93 -12.94
N GLY A 136 2.97 -19.79 -13.76
CA GLY A 136 3.47 -19.42 -15.10
C GLY A 136 2.39 -19.43 -16.19
N GLY A 137 1.54 -20.46 -16.18
CA GLY A 137 0.57 -20.71 -17.24
C GLY A 137 -0.86 -20.27 -16.88
N ALA A 138 -1.14 -18.96 -16.93
CA ALA A 138 -2.46 -18.41 -17.28
C ALA A 138 -2.48 -16.89 -17.11
N GLY A 139 -2.80 -16.17 -18.17
CA GLY A 139 -3.63 -14.98 -18.04
C GLY A 139 -5.01 -15.43 -17.55
N ALA A 140 -5.15 -15.63 -16.24
CA ALA A 140 -6.43 -15.97 -15.65
C ALA A 140 -7.29 -14.71 -15.67
N LYS A 141 -8.31 -14.70 -16.54
CA LYS A 141 -9.47 -13.81 -16.45
C LYS A 141 -10.16 -14.07 -15.10
N MET A 142 -9.68 -13.45 -14.03
CA MET A 142 -10.35 -13.43 -12.74
C MET A 142 -11.23 -12.19 -12.69
N ALA A 143 -12.46 -12.33 -13.21
CA ALA A 143 -13.54 -11.40 -12.94
C ALA A 143 -14.11 -11.74 -11.55
N GLY A 144 -13.64 -11.04 -10.52
CA GLY A 144 -14.16 -11.14 -9.16
C GLY A 144 -13.95 -9.82 -8.43
N ALA A 145 -15.03 -9.23 -7.93
CA ALA A 145 -15.01 -7.98 -7.18
C ALA A 145 -14.12 -8.13 -5.94
N ILE A 146 -13.02 -7.37 -5.89
CA ILE A 146 -12.10 -7.34 -4.75
C ILE A 146 -12.57 -6.23 -3.80
N LYS A 147 -12.85 -6.58 -2.54
CA LYS A 147 -12.97 -5.61 -1.44
C LYS A 147 -11.56 -5.30 -0.89
N PRO A 148 -11.27 -4.06 -0.47
CA PRO A 148 -9.97 -3.71 0.08
C PRO A 148 -9.82 -4.37 1.47
N SER A 149 -8.88 -5.29 1.61
CA SER A 149 -8.41 -5.76 2.92
C SER A 149 -7.16 -4.98 3.30
N GLY A 150 -7.33 -4.01 4.20
CA GLY A 150 -6.22 -3.33 4.84
C GLY A 150 -5.49 -4.27 5.81
N ALA A 151 -4.18 -4.40 5.64
CA ALA A 151 -3.20 -4.67 6.70
C ALA A 151 -1.78 -4.66 6.09
N ALA A 152 -1.11 -3.51 6.14
CA ALA A 152 0.33 -3.42 5.89
C ALA A 152 1.07 -3.91 7.15
N GLY A 153 1.74 -5.06 7.06
CA GLY A 153 2.64 -5.58 8.08
C GLY A 153 4.09 -5.28 7.72
N ALA A 154 4.76 -4.48 8.54
CA ALA A 154 6.17 -4.14 8.42
C ALA A 154 7.08 -5.37 8.57
N LEU A 155 8.10 -5.50 7.73
CA LEU A 155 9.20 -6.46 7.91
C LEU A 155 10.55 -5.75 7.83
N SER A 156 11.31 -5.95 8.90
CA SER A 156 12.60 -5.34 9.20
C SER A 156 13.78 -6.06 8.54
N ASN A 157 14.83 -5.27 8.29
CA ASN A 157 16.12 -5.62 7.71
C ASN A 157 16.89 -6.74 8.44
N MET A 158 17.56 -7.62 7.69
CA MET A 158 18.76 -8.34 8.14
C MET A 158 19.79 -8.53 7.00
N THR A 159 21.03 -8.17 7.32
CA THR A 159 22.25 -8.22 6.50
C THR A 159 22.80 -9.66 6.39
N PRO A 160 23.50 -10.05 5.29
CA PRO A 160 23.90 -11.45 5.06
C PRO A 160 25.28 -11.80 5.63
N PRO A 161 25.61 -13.10 5.77
CA PRO A 161 27.00 -13.54 5.71
C PRO A 161 27.31 -14.45 4.50
N ALA A 162 28.49 -14.15 3.95
CA ALA A 162 29.54 -14.94 3.31
C ALA A 162 29.26 -16.25 2.53
N LYS A 163 29.89 -16.26 1.35
CA LYS A 163 30.21 -17.34 0.41
C LYS A 163 30.51 -18.71 1.04
N SER A 164 30.01 -19.77 0.42
CA SER A 164 30.67 -21.08 0.42
C SER A 164 30.68 -21.71 -0.97
N ALA A 165 31.76 -22.45 -1.20
CA ALA A 165 32.23 -22.95 -2.47
C ALA A 165 31.43 -24.17 -2.96
N GLY A 166 31.35 -24.29 -4.29
CA GLY A 166 30.78 -25.44 -4.97
C GLY A 166 31.58 -26.71 -4.68
N GLY A 167 30.86 -27.77 -4.30
CA GLY A 167 31.34 -29.14 -4.29
C GLY A 167 30.36 -29.99 -5.07
N GLY A 168 30.75 -30.42 -6.28
CA GLY A 168 30.00 -31.41 -7.04
C GLY A 168 30.02 -32.75 -6.31
N LEU A 169 28.86 -33.38 -6.17
CA LEU A 169 28.75 -34.74 -5.64
C LEU A 169 28.37 -35.70 -6.77
N ALA A 170 29.25 -36.68 -6.97
CA ALA A 170 29.09 -37.78 -7.90
C ALA A 170 27.97 -38.72 -7.43
N LYS A 171 27.13 -39.18 -8.37
CA LYS A 171 26.15 -40.25 -8.16
C LYS A 171 26.88 -41.57 -7.88
N ALA A 172 26.73 -42.08 -6.66
CA ALA A 172 27.01 -43.47 -6.33
C ALA A 172 25.67 -44.18 -6.10
N GLY A 173 25.24 -44.99 -7.07
CA GLY A 173 24.08 -45.85 -6.93
C GLY A 173 24.39 -47.04 -6.03
N LEU A 174 23.51 -47.37 -5.10
CA LEU A 174 23.56 -48.61 -4.33
C LEU A 174 22.14 -49.11 -4.01
N GLY A 175 21.69 -50.08 -4.80
CA GLY A 175 20.70 -51.06 -4.36
C GLY A 175 21.41 -52.14 -3.56
N GLY A 176 21.03 -52.30 -2.29
CA GLY A 176 21.55 -53.35 -1.42
C GLY A 176 20.94 -53.21 -0.03
N ALA A 177 20.11 -54.17 0.37
CA ALA A 177 19.55 -54.24 1.71
C ALA A 177 20.68 -54.38 2.74
N VAL A 178 20.87 -53.36 3.59
CA VAL A 178 21.87 -53.37 4.66
C VAL A 178 21.21 -53.89 5.94
N ALA A 179 21.40 -55.17 6.22
CA ALA A 179 21.26 -55.67 7.59
C ALA A 179 22.38 -55.03 8.44
N GLY A 180 22.03 -54.30 9.50
CA GLY A 180 22.99 -53.74 10.47
C GLY A 180 23.19 -52.23 10.48
N ALA A 181 22.32 -51.42 9.86
CA ALA A 181 22.41 -49.97 9.96
C ALA A 181 22.10 -49.47 11.40
N ASN A 182 22.98 -48.65 11.99
CA ASN A 182 22.78 -48.06 13.32
C ASN A 182 21.71 -46.94 13.24
N PRO A 183 20.57 -47.05 13.95
CA PRO A 183 19.52 -46.02 13.97
C PRO A 183 20.02 -44.62 14.34
N GLU A 184 20.99 -44.50 15.25
CA GLU A 184 21.52 -43.19 15.68
C GLU A 184 22.31 -42.49 14.57
N ALA A 185 23.03 -43.26 13.75
CA ALA A 185 23.75 -42.75 12.60
C ALA A 185 22.78 -42.28 11.51
N LEU A 186 21.70 -43.04 11.25
CA LEU A 186 20.66 -42.67 10.29
C LEU A 186 19.89 -41.41 10.72
N ILE A 187 19.53 -41.29 12.00
CA ILE A 187 18.93 -40.06 12.57
C ILE A 187 19.85 -38.86 12.33
N SER A 188 21.16 -39.00 12.55
CA SER A 188 22.12 -37.90 12.37
C SER A 188 22.31 -37.54 10.89
N GLN A 189 22.29 -38.52 9.99
CA GLN A 189 22.32 -38.30 8.54
C GLN A 189 21.07 -37.57 8.06
N LEU A 190 19.89 -38.00 8.51
CA LEU A 190 18.64 -37.37 8.11
C LEU A 190 18.54 -35.93 8.62
N ASP A 191 18.95 -35.68 9.87
CA ASP A 191 18.97 -34.32 10.41
C ASP A 191 19.84 -33.38 9.56
N GLY A 192 21.03 -33.86 9.16
CA GLY A 192 21.92 -33.13 8.26
C GLY A 192 21.34 -32.91 6.86
N ALA A 193 20.67 -33.91 6.29
CA ALA A 193 20.02 -33.82 4.98
C ALA A 193 18.85 -32.82 4.99
N MET A 194 17.98 -32.89 6.00
CA MET A 194 16.87 -31.95 6.18
C MET A 194 17.36 -30.51 6.41
N ALA A 195 18.41 -30.32 7.22
CA ALA A 195 18.99 -29.00 7.45
C ALA A 195 19.57 -28.39 6.15
N ARG A 196 20.22 -29.21 5.31
CA ARG A 196 20.73 -28.79 4.00
C ARG A 196 19.59 -28.38 3.07
N LEU A 197 18.56 -29.22 2.94
CA LEU A 197 17.41 -28.92 2.08
C LEU A 197 16.69 -27.65 2.55
N SER A 198 16.50 -27.48 3.85
CA SER A 198 15.91 -26.27 4.43
C SER A 198 16.71 -25.02 4.03
N SER A 199 18.03 -25.05 4.22
CA SER A 199 18.93 -23.94 3.85
C SER A 199 18.91 -23.64 2.35
N GLU A 200 18.85 -24.67 1.51
CA GLU A 200 18.78 -24.53 0.06
C GLU A 200 17.46 -23.88 -0.39
N VAL A 201 16.32 -24.35 0.13
CA VAL A 201 15.00 -23.80 -0.17
C VAL A 201 14.89 -22.36 0.31
N ASP A 202 15.37 -22.04 1.51
CA ASP A 202 15.42 -20.66 1.99
C ASP A 202 16.30 -19.76 1.11
N GLY A 203 17.42 -20.30 0.62
CA GLY A 203 18.25 -19.63 -0.37
C GLY A 203 17.51 -19.40 -1.68
N ALA A 204 16.76 -20.40 -2.16
CA ALA A 204 15.95 -20.32 -3.36
C ALA A 204 14.84 -19.28 -3.24
N LYS A 205 14.12 -19.26 -2.10
CA LYS A 205 13.12 -18.24 -1.77
C LYS A 205 13.72 -16.85 -1.91
N ARG A 206 14.81 -16.55 -1.20
CA ARG A 206 15.46 -15.23 -1.28
C ARG A 206 15.90 -14.85 -2.69
N ARG A 207 16.41 -15.80 -3.48
CA ARG A 207 16.76 -15.57 -4.89
C ARG A 207 15.53 -15.20 -5.70
N ILE A 208 14.44 -15.95 -5.57
CA ILE A 208 13.18 -15.72 -6.28
C ILE A 208 12.56 -14.39 -5.85
N GLU A 209 12.57 -14.07 -4.56
CA GLU A 209 12.09 -12.77 -4.07
C GLU A 209 12.91 -11.61 -4.64
N GLY A 210 14.22 -11.80 -4.79
CA GLY A 210 15.11 -10.83 -5.45
C GLY A 210 14.80 -10.61 -6.94
N LEU A 211 14.17 -11.56 -7.64
CA LEU A 211 13.87 -11.43 -9.08
C LEU A 211 12.77 -10.42 -9.37
N TYR A 212 11.79 -10.28 -8.47
CA TYR A 212 10.72 -9.28 -8.64
C TYR A 212 11.02 -7.93 -7.99
N GLY A 213 12.13 -7.83 -7.24
CA GLY A 213 12.71 -6.57 -6.77
C GLY A 213 11.69 -5.61 -6.16
N GLU A 214 11.63 -4.39 -6.69
CA GLU A 214 10.79 -3.30 -6.19
C GLU A 214 9.31 -3.35 -6.65
N ILE A 215 8.92 -4.33 -7.46
CA ILE A 215 7.54 -4.41 -7.99
C ILE A 215 6.51 -4.42 -6.85
N PRO A 216 6.63 -5.25 -5.79
CA PRO A 216 5.66 -5.24 -4.69
C PRO A 216 5.54 -3.88 -4.02
N ASN A 217 6.68 -3.22 -3.74
CA ASN A 217 6.70 -1.89 -3.13
C ASN A 217 5.99 -0.86 -4.02
N ASN A 218 6.22 -0.90 -5.34
CA ASN A 218 5.56 0.00 -6.29
C ASN A 218 4.06 -0.27 -6.39
N VAL A 219 3.63 -1.54 -6.29
CA VAL A 219 2.21 -1.91 -6.24
C VAL A 219 1.57 -1.41 -4.96
N ASP A 220 2.16 -1.71 -3.80
CA ASP A 220 1.65 -1.29 -2.49
C ASP A 220 1.51 0.23 -2.40
N GLN A 221 2.50 0.98 -2.91
CA GLN A 221 2.42 2.43 -3.01
C GLN A 221 1.28 2.90 -3.93
N THR A 222 1.05 2.21 -5.06
CA THR A 222 -0.02 2.59 -6.00
C THR A 222 -1.40 2.30 -5.41
N VAL A 223 -1.58 1.14 -4.78
CA VAL A 223 -2.81 0.80 -4.06
C VAL A 223 -3.06 1.81 -2.93
N GLY A 224 -2.03 2.13 -2.14
CA GLY A 224 -2.15 3.15 -1.09
C GLY A 224 -2.55 4.53 -1.61
N GLN A 225 -2.06 4.93 -2.79
CA GLN A 225 -2.47 6.17 -3.46
C GLN A 225 -3.95 6.12 -3.90
N ILE A 226 -4.40 5.01 -4.47
CA ILE A 226 -5.80 4.80 -4.89
C ILE A 226 -6.71 4.84 -3.65
N ASP A 227 -6.41 4.07 -2.61
CA ASP A 227 -7.18 4.03 -1.36
C ASP A 227 -7.29 5.41 -0.72
N GLN A 228 -6.21 6.20 -0.76
CA GLN A 228 -6.21 7.56 -0.24
C GLN A 228 -7.15 8.48 -1.03
N ILE A 229 -7.18 8.36 -2.36
CA ILE A 229 -8.10 9.12 -3.22
C ILE A 229 -9.55 8.68 -2.99
N GLU A 230 -9.80 7.37 -2.82
CA GLU A 230 -11.14 6.89 -2.47
C GLU A 230 -11.65 7.52 -1.18
N ARG A 231 -10.80 7.63 -0.16
CA ARG A 231 -11.14 8.35 1.08
C ARG A 231 -11.44 9.84 0.85
N TYR A 232 -10.73 10.50 -0.07
CA TYR A 232 -11.04 11.90 -0.41
C TYR A 232 -12.44 12.02 -1.03
N LEU A 233 -12.79 11.13 -1.95
CA LEU A 233 -14.10 11.12 -2.61
C LEU A 233 -15.24 10.76 -1.64
N GLU A 234 -15.02 9.80 -0.75
CA GLU A 234 -15.97 9.46 0.31
C GLU A 234 -16.24 10.65 1.22
N ARG A 235 -15.18 11.29 1.75
CA ARG A 235 -15.29 12.50 2.58
C ARG A 235 -15.99 13.63 1.82
N ALA A 236 -15.67 13.84 0.54
CA ALA A 236 -16.35 14.83 -0.30
C ALA A 236 -17.83 14.55 -0.51
N GLY A 237 -18.23 13.28 -0.61
CA GLY A 237 -19.64 12.87 -0.69
C GLY A 237 -20.44 13.14 0.60
N GLU A 238 -19.75 13.27 1.73
CA GLU A 238 -20.34 13.56 3.04
C GLU A 238 -20.26 15.05 3.43
N ALA A 239 -19.69 15.91 2.58
CA ALA A 239 -19.50 17.32 2.89
C ALA A 239 -20.85 18.05 3.10
N SER A 240 -20.89 18.97 4.06
CA SER A 240 -22.05 19.82 4.36
C SER A 240 -22.26 20.97 3.36
N PHE A 241 -21.40 21.09 2.35
CA PHE A 241 -21.44 22.11 1.31
C PHE A 241 -21.39 21.46 -0.08
N PRO A 242 -22.06 22.06 -1.08
CA PRO A 242 -21.98 21.59 -2.46
C PRO A 242 -20.69 22.04 -3.14
N LEU A 243 -20.18 21.25 -4.08
CA LEU A 243 -19.14 21.68 -5.02
C LEU A 243 -19.73 22.65 -6.06
N LEU A 244 -18.94 23.64 -6.45
CA LEU A 244 -19.27 24.61 -7.49
C LEU A 244 -19.12 24.00 -8.88
N ALA A 245 -19.67 24.68 -9.90
CA ALA A 245 -19.51 24.26 -11.29
C ALA A 245 -18.02 24.21 -11.67
N GLY A 246 -17.56 23.08 -12.20
CA GLY A 246 -16.16 22.87 -12.56
C GLY A 246 -15.19 22.76 -11.38
N GLU A 247 -15.70 22.74 -10.14
CA GLU A 247 -14.91 22.47 -8.95
C GLU A 247 -14.65 20.97 -8.83
N ALA A 248 -13.39 20.61 -8.59
CA ALA A 248 -12.95 19.24 -8.42
C ALA A 248 -12.03 19.10 -7.21
N ILE A 249 -12.27 18.05 -6.43
CA ILE A 249 -11.50 17.71 -5.23
C ILE A 249 -10.09 17.29 -5.62
N TYR A 250 -9.10 18.01 -5.08
CA TYR A 250 -7.69 17.63 -5.17
C TYR A 250 -7.33 16.68 -4.02
N MET A 251 -7.66 17.08 -2.79
CA MET A 251 -7.42 16.29 -1.58
C MET A 251 -8.34 16.71 -0.41
N VAL A 252 -8.56 15.81 0.54
CA VAL A 252 -9.35 16.06 1.76
C VAL A 252 -8.66 15.44 2.97
N VAL A 253 -8.25 16.26 3.94
CA VAL A 253 -7.47 15.81 5.11
C VAL A 253 -8.17 16.15 6.41
N GLU A 254 -7.91 15.38 7.45
CA GLU A 254 -8.30 15.78 8.81
C GLU A 254 -7.46 16.97 9.27
N ALA A 255 -8.13 17.95 9.88
CA ALA A 255 -7.49 19.15 10.38
C ALA A 255 -8.19 19.67 11.65
N GLU A 256 -7.43 20.37 12.47
CA GLU A 256 -7.95 21.17 13.58
C GLU A 256 -7.65 22.65 13.29
N TRP A 257 -8.69 23.49 13.27
CA TRP A 257 -8.54 24.92 13.05
C TRP A 257 -8.18 25.64 14.35
N LYS A 258 -6.97 26.22 14.40
CA LYS A 258 -6.47 26.97 15.56
C LYS A 258 -7.09 28.37 15.61
N LYS A 259 -8.39 28.42 15.88
CA LYS A 259 -9.21 29.62 15.94
C LYS A 259 -8.96 30.42 17.22
N GLY A 260 -8.76 29.74 18.35
CA GLY A 260 -8.60 30.33 19.67
C GLY A 260 -7.27 29.97 20.31
N LYS A 261 -7.04 30.49 21.52
CA LYS A 261 -5.89 30.11 22.36
C LYS A 261 -6.14 28.77 23.06
N ASP A 262 -7.39 28.53 23.42
CA ASP A 262 -7.81 27.34 24.15
C ASP A 262 -8.25 26.25 23.17
N LYS A 263 -8.02 24.99 23.55
CA LYS A 263 -8.29 23.85 22.67
C LYS A 263 -9.79 23.70 22.40
N GLU A 264 -10.64 24.03 23.38
CA GLU A 264 -12.10 23.95 23.27
C GLU A 264 -12.67 24.89 22.20
N ASP A 265 -11.91 25.93 21.82
CA ASP A 265 -12.31 26.90 20.78
C ASP A 265 -11.91 26.46 19.37
N ASN A 266 -11.11 25.40 19.23
CA ASN A 266 -10.52 24.96 17.97
C ASN A 266 -11.37 23.87 17.32
N PRO A 267 -12.07 24.16 16.21
CA PRO A 267 -12.92 23.18 15.56
C PRO A 267 -12.11 22.04 14.93
N ASP A 268 -12.49 20.81 15.24
CA ASP A 268 -12.01 19.61 14.57
C ASP A 268 -12.88 19.30 13.33
N GLY A 269 -12.25 18.87 12.25
CA GLY A 269 -12.98 18.40 11.07
C GLY A 269 -12.09 18.11 9.86
N LEU A 270 -12.54 18.59 8.70
CA LEU A 270 -11.94 18.26 7.40
C LEU A 270 -11.54 19.53 6.65
N LEU A 271 -10.32 19.54 6.13
CA LEU A 271 -9.86 20.53 5.18
C LEU A 271 -9.93 19.97 3.76
N TYR A 272 -10.71 20.61 2.91
CA TYR A 272 -10.86 20.30 1.50
C TYR A 272 -10.01 21.26 0.68
N ILE A 273 -9.25 20.71 -0.27
CA ILE A 273 -8.50 21.49 -1.26
C ILE A 273 -9.07 21.14 -2.63
N THR A 274 -9.53 22.15 -3.35
CA THR A 274 -10.03 22.03 -4.73
C THR A 274 -9.23 22.93 -5.66
N ASN A 275 -9.52 22.88 -6.97
CA ASN A 275 -8.98 23.86 -7.93
C ASN A 275 -9.54 25.27 -7.76
N GLN A 276 -10.58 25.47 -6.95
CA GLN A 276 -11.23 26.77 -6.78
C GLN A 276 -11.09 27.32 -5.38
N ARG A 277 -11.12 26.48 -4.33
CA ARG A 277 -11.09 26.97 -2.94
C ARG A 277 -10.46 25.98 -1.99
N VAL A 278 -10.02 26.53 -0.87
CA VAL A 278 -9.76 25.79 0.36
C VAL A 278 -10.97 25.95 1.26
N VAL A 279 -11.46 24.85 1.84
CA VAL A 279 -12.65 24.82 2.68
C VAL A 279 -12.35 24.09 3.97
N MET A 280 -12.63 24.72 5.10
CA MET A 280 -12.62 24.09 6.41
C MET A 280 -14.05 23.77 6.82
N GLU A 281 -14.34 22.48 7.01
CA GLU A 281 -15.57 21.99 7.60
C GLU A 281 -15.30 21.55 9.03
N GLN A 282 -16.09 22.04 9.99
CA GLN A 282 -16.14 21.44 11.32
C GLN A 282 -16.92 20.13 11.22
N LYS A 283 -16.37 19.04 11.74
CA LYS A 283 -17.02 17.72 11.80
C LYS A 283 -16.52 16.95 13.01
N GLU A 284 -17.21 17.10 14.13
CA GLU A 284 -16.78 16.53 15.41
C GLU A 284 -17.94 16.29 16.39
N LYS A 285 -17.63 15.71 17.56
CA LYS A 285 -18.56 15.57 18.69
C LYS A 285 -18.15 16.50 19.81
N VAL A 286 -18.87 17.61 19.97
CA VAL A 286 -18.63 18.61 21.03
C VAL A 286 -19.42 18.31 22.30
N GLY A 287 -18.93 18.82 23.45
CA GLY A 287 -19.64 18.72 24.74
C GLY A 287 -19.39 17.42 25.51
N LYS A 288 -18.29 16.71 25.24
CA LYS A 288 -17.89 15.53 26.02
C LYS A 288 -17.50 15.97 27.44
N LYS A 289 -18.20 15.49 28.47
CA LYS A 289 -17.83 15.73 29.88
C LYS A 289 -17.31 14.43 30.50
N LEU A 290 -16.11 14.46 31.08
CA LEU A 290 -15.47 13.41 31.90
C LEU A 290 -15.76 11.95 31.46
N GLY A 291 -15.17 11.52 30.35
CA GLY A 291 -14.86 10.10 30.12
C GLY A 291 -15.97 9.17 29.60
N MET A 292 -17.17 9.64 29.25
CA MET A 292 -18.23 8.77 28.70
C MET A 292 -19.05 9.39 27.58
N PHE A 293 -19.57 8.49 26.74
CA PHE A 293 -20.54 8.68 25.66
C PHE A 293 -21.52 9.83 25.91
N GLY A 294 -21.58 10.75 24.95
CA GLY A 294 -22.36 11.98 25.06
C GLY A 294 -21.59 13.12 24.42
N GLY A 295 -22.16 13.67 23.35
CA GLY A 295 -21.59 14.79 22.60
C GLY A 295 -22.47 15.05 21.39
N LYS A 296 -22.78 16.32 21.14
CA LYS A 296 -23.59 16.70 19.99
C LYS A 296 -22.70 16.62 18.76
N ALA A 297 -23.11 15.83 17.76
CA ALA A 297 -22.46 15.86 16.46
C ALA A 297 -22.69 17.26 15.86
N VAL A 298 -21.60 17.95 15.54
CA VAL A 298 -21.60 19.23 14.85
C VAL A 298 -20.92 19.00 13.52
N GLN A 299 -21.64 19.32 12.45
CA GLN A 299 -21.11 19.32 11.09
C GLN A 299 -21.55 20.60 10.39
N GLY A 300 -20.62 21.33 9.80
CA GLY A 300 -20.93 22.53 9.04
C GLY A 300 -19.69 23.27 8.53
N LEU A 301 -19.91 24.14 7.56
CA LEU A 301 -18.88 25.03 7.03
C LEU A 301 -18.34 25.94 8.13
N ALA A 302 -17.04 25.83 8.43
CA ALA A 302 -16.37 26.72 9.37
C ALA A 302 -15.87 27.99 8.66
N TRP A 303 -15.20 27.82 7.51
CA TRP A 303 -14.80 28.91 6.62
C TRP A 303 -14.38 28.35 5.25
N GLU A 304 -14.33 29.22 4.25
CA GLU A 304 -13.79 28.91 2.93
C GLU A 304 -13.04 30.13 2.37
N SER A 305 -12.15 29.89 1.41
CA SER A 305 -11.49 30.96 0.67
C SER A 305 -11.13 30.51 -0.74
N PRO A 306 -11.22 31.40 -1.76
CA PRO A 306 -10.67 31.14 -3.08
C PRO A 306 -9.22 30.66 -2.98
N ILE A 307 -8.85 29.61 -3.70
CA ILE A 307 -7.54 28.97 -3.55
C ILE A 307 -6.41 29.93 -3.95
N GLY A 308 -6.69 30.82 -4.92
CA GLY A 308 -5.75 31.84 -5.37
C GLY A 308 -5.60 33.04 -4.43
N SER A 309 -6.43 33.15 -3.39
CA SER A 309 -6.26 34.21 -2.37
C SER A 309 -5.11 33.89 -1.41
N ILE A 310 -4.64 32.65 -1.36
CA ILE A 310 -3.52 32.23 -0.52
C ILE A 310 -2.24 32.86 -1.08
N THR A 311 -1.65 33.77 -0.32
CA THR A 311 -0.43 34.52 -0.70
C THR A 311 0.83 33.93 -0.12
N ASP A 312 0.74 33.26 1.03
CA ASP A 312 1.85 32.57 1.67
C ASP A 312 1.37 31.35 2.45
N VAL A 313 2.21 30.32 2.48
CA VAL A 313 1.99 29.09 3.24
C VAL A 313 3.28 28.74 3.97
N THR A 314 3.24 28.77 5.29
CA THR A 314 4.35 28.38 6.16
C THR A 314 3.97 27.14 6.96
N PHE A 315 4.98 26.44 7.47
CA PHE A 315 4.77 25.25 8.29
C PHE A 315 5.71 25.25 9.48
N GLU A 316 5.27 24.62 10.57
CA GLU A 316 6.05 24.47 11.79
C GLU A 316 5.79 23.09 12.39
N LYS A 317 6.83 22.48 12.97
CA LYS A 317 6.70 21.25 13.78
C LYS A 317 6.84 21.63 15.24
N LYS A 318 5.77 21.45 16.03
CA LYS A 318 5.77 21.71 17.49
C LYS A 318 5.63 20.43 18.31
N GLY A 319 5.95 20.56 19.61
CA GLY A 319 5.85 19.49 20.61
C GLY A 319 7.20 18.84 20.94
N MET A 320 7.31 18.25 22.13
CA MET A 320 8.56 17.71 22.69
C MET A 320 9.21 16.57 21.86
N PHE A 321 8.48 16.07 20.85
CA PHE A 321 8.95 15.07 19.87
C PHE A 321 8.48 15.37 18.42
N GLY A 322 8.04 16.60 18.13
CA GLY A 322 7.64 17.01 16.77
C GLY A 322 6.33 16.41 16.25
N GLY A 323 5.36 16.13 17.14
CA GLY A 323 4.09 15.47 16.81
C GLY A 323 2.92 16.40 16.47
N ILE A 324 3.15 17.72 16.37
CA ILE A 324 2.12 18.70 15.96
C ILE A 324 2.58 19.35 14.67
N ASP A 325 1.94 18.97 13.57
CA ASP A 325 2.20 19.45 12.21
C ASP A 325 1.30 20.67 11.93
N LEU A 326 1.82 21.88 12.13
CA LEU A 326 1.09 23.14 11.91
C LEU A 326 1.37 23.71 10.52
N VAL A 327 0.32 24.21 9.87
CA VAL A 327 0.39 24.96 8.62
C VAL A 327 -0.36 26.28 8.78
N THR A 328 0.32 27.39 8.47
CA THR A 328 -0.26 28.73 8.51
C THR A 328 -0.47 29.25 7.10
N LEU A 329 -1.67 29.75 6.83
CA LEU A 329 -2.09 30.33 5.56
C LEU A 329 -2.25 31.83 5.73
N LYS A 330 -1.63 32.61 4.84
CA LYS A 330 -1.91 34.05 4.71
C LYS A 330 -2.76 34.30 3.49
N PHE A 331 -3.78 35.13 3.63
CA PHE A 331 -4.70 35.45 2.54
C PHE A 331 -4.56 36.91 2.11
N GLY A 332 -4.68 37.13 0.81
CA GLY A 332 -4.83 38.44 0.20
C GLY A 332 -6.31 38.79 -0.02
N SER A 333 -6.59 39.48 -1.13
CA SER A 333 -7.97 39.80 -1.53
C SER A 333 -8.81 38.53 -1.70
N GLY A 334 -10.06 38.58 -1.22
CA GLY A 334 -10.99 37.45 -1.22
C GLY A 334 -10.80 36.45 -0.07
N GLY A 335 -9.80 36.68 0.80
CA GLY A 335 -9.60 35.91 2.03
C GLY A 335 -10.67 36.20 3.10
N PRO A 336 -11.13 35.21 3.88
CA PRO A 336 -12.06 35.42 4.99
C PRO A 336 -11.41 36.14 6.19
N PHE A 337 -10.08 36.12 6.27
CA PHE A 337 -9.25 36.72 7.33
C PHE A 337 -7.82 36.93 6.82
N GLY A 338 -7.00 37.72 7.53
CA GLY A 338 -5.62 37.99 7.11
C GLY A 338 -4.71 36.75 7.15
N GLU A 339 -4.82 35.92 8.19
CA GLU A 339 -4.12 34.65 8.28
C GLU A 339 -4.86 33.64 9.16
N THR A 340 -4.55 32.36 9.01
CA THR A 340 -5.02 31.32 9.93
C THR A 340 -4.06 30.15 10.03
N THR A 341 -4.18 29.37 11.10
CA THR A 341 -3.34 28.20 11.35
C THR A 341 -4.19 26.94 11.50
N LEU A 342 -3.73 25.86 10.88
CA LEU A 342 -4.33 24.54 10.91
C LEU A 342 -3.29 23.57 11.49
N GLU A 343 -3.73 22.67 12.38
CA GLU A 343 -2.99 21.45 12.65
C GLU A 343 -3.48 20.37 11.69
N ILE A 344 -2.55 19.79 10.93
CA ILE A 344 -2.85 18.75 9.95
C ILE A 344 -2.71 17.40 10.63
N LYS A 345 -3.75 16.57 10.50
CA LYS A 345 -3.82 15.23 11.08
C LYS A 345 -3.57 14.19 9.98
N ASP A 346 -4.11 12.98 10.10
CA ASP A 346 -3.92 11.87 9.15
C ASP A 346 -2.45 11.38 8.98
N GLY A 347 -1.56 11.66 9.92
CA GLY A 347 -0.14 11.26 9.83
C GLY A 347 0.65 11.97 8.73
N LEU A 348 0.11 13.08 8.19
CA LEU A 348 0.76 13.88 7.16
C LEU A 348 1.80 14.84 7.75
N HIS A 349 2.93 14.96 7.08
CA HIS A 349 3.95 15.96 7.46
C HIS A 349 3.56 17.36 6.97
N ALA A 350 3.66 18.37 7.85
CA ALA A 350 3.26 19.75 7.57
C ALA A 350 3.98 20.33 6.33
N GLN A 351 5.27 20.02 6.17
CA GLN A 351 6.06 20.45 5.01
C GLN A 351 5.49 19.92 3.69
N TRP A 352 5.16 18.62 3.65
CA TRP A 352 4.62 17.99 2.45
C TRP A 352 3.23 18.58 2.12
N PHE A 353 2.39 18.75 3.14
CA PHE A 353 1.06 19.31 2.99
C PHE A 353 1.09 20.78 2.53
N ALA A 354 1.96 21.60 3.12
CA ALA A 354 2.20 22.98 2.70
C ALA A 354 2.63 23.05 1.22
N GLY A 355 3.44 22.09 0.76
CA GLY A 355 3.79 21.95 -0.66
C GLY A 355 2.56 21.70 -1.55
N LYS A 356 1.66 20.80 -1.14
CA LYS A 356 0.41 20.53 -1.87
C LYS A 356 -0.53 21.73 -1.94
N LEU A 357 -0.66 22.48 -0.85
CA LEU A 357 -1.41 23.74 -0.85
C LEU A 357 -0.80 24.78 -1.80
N LYS A 358 0.53 24.93 -1.81
CA LYS A 358 1.22 25.85 -2.73
C LYS A 358 0.98 25.46 -4.19
N GLN A 359 1.06 24.17 -4.52
CA GLN A 359 0.75 23.66 -5.85
C GLN A 359 -0.71 23.94 -6.26
N ALA A 360 -1.65 23.81 -5.34
CA ALA A 360 -3.05 24.12 -5.60
C ALA A 360 -3.28 25.63 -5.80
N ALA A 361 -2.69 26.47 -4.94
CA ALA A 361 -2.77 27.93 -5.00
C ALA A 361 -2.13 28.50 -6.28
N SER A 362 -1.00 27.96 -6.71
CA SER A 362 -0.35 28.34 -7.98
C SER A 362 -1.07 27.80 -9.21
N GLY A 363 -1.91 26.76 -9.03
CA GLY A 363 -2.61 26.09 -10.11
C GLY A 363 -1.82 25.00 -10.83
N GLU A 364 -0.64 24.66 -10.32
CA GLU A 364 0.21 23.59 -10.84
C GLU A 364 -0.51 22.23 -10.87
N ILE A 365 -1.47 22.01 -9.97
CA ILE A 365 -2.32 20.79 -9.93
C ILE A 365 -3.08 20.53 -11.23
N GLU A 366 -3.31 21.55 -12.06
CA GLU A 366 -3.98 21.39 -13.37
C GLU A 366 -3.10 20.63 -14.38
N SER A 367 -1.80 20.54 -14.14
CA SER A 367 -0.92 19.66 -14.93
C SER A 367 -1.17 18.18 -14.67
N GLU A 368 -1.72 17.84 -13.49
CA GLU A 368 -2.08 16.48 -13.09
C GLU A 368 -3.51 16.11 -13.52
N ARG A 369 -4.28 17.04 -14.09
CA ARG A 369 -5.67 16.82 -14.49
C ARG A 369 -5.77 15.89 -15.70
N VAL A 370 -6.79 15.03 -15.70
CA VAL A 370 -7.25 14.19 -16.82
C VAL A 370 -8.44 14.88 -17.52
N GLY A 371 -8.42 14.92 -18.85
CA GLY A 371 -9.52 15.45 -19.68
C GLY A 371 -9.39 16.93 -20.08
N GLU A 372 -10.33 17.40 -20.92
CA GLU A 372 -10.24 18.68 -21.66
C GLU A 372 -10.61 19.95 -20.86
N HIS A 373 -11.00 19.84 -19.59
CA HIS A 373 -11.30 21.01 -18.73
C HIS A 373 -10.04 21.76 -18.25
N LYS A 374 -9.00 21.82 -19.08
CA LYS A 374 -7.74 22.51 -18.77
C LYS A 374 -7.84 24.04 -18.87
N THR A 375 -8.93 24.56 -19.44
CA THR A 375 -9.01 25.96 -19.93
C THR A 375 -10.13 26.81 -19.34
N VAL A 376 -11.12 26.24 -18.63
CA VAL A 376 -12.33 27.00 -18.25
C VAL A 376 -12.08 28.01 -17.12
N THR A 377 -11.08 27.79 -16.25
CA THR A 377 -10.85 28.66 -15.08
C THR A 377 -10.15 29.99 -15.40
N MET A 378 -9.42 30.10 -16.52
CA MET A 378 -8.77 31.36 -16.87
C MET A 378 -9.70 32.31 -17.63
N GLN A 379 -10.66 31.79 -18.38
CA GLN A 379 -11.55 32.63 -19.19
C GLN A 379 -12.47 33.49 -18.31
N ALA A 380 -12.96 32.97 -17.17
CA ALA A 380 -13.74 33.76 -16.22
C ALA A 380 -12.95 34.91 -15.57
N VAL A 381 -11.63 34.77 -15.40
CA VAL A 381 -10.74 35.85 -14.92
C VAL A 381 -10.51 36.89 -16.02
N VAL A 382 -10.40 36.45 -17.28
CA VAL A 382 -10.24 37.33 -18.45
C VAL A 382 -11.51 38.13 -18.73
N ASP A 383 -12.67 37.50 -18.63
CA ASP A 383 -13.97 38.10 -18.94
C ASP A 383 -14.56 38.89 -17.76
N ALA A 384 -13.88 38.88 -16.61
CA ALA A 384 -14.37 39.55 -15.44
C ALA A 384 -14.42 41.09 -15.62
N PRO A 385 -15.51 41.74 -15.18
CA PRO A 385 -15.65 43.18 -15.32
C PRO A 385 -14.57 43.91 -14.52
N THR A 386 -13.88 44.84 -15.15
CA THR A 386 -12.88 45.72 -14.52
C THR A 386 -13.50 46.93 -13.83
N MET A 387 -14.78 47.21 -14.10
CA MET A 387 -15.56 48.29 -13.49
C MET A 387 -16.87 47.75 -12.90
N CYS A 388 -17.30 48.33 -11.78
CA CYS A 388 -18.56 48.02 -11.17
C CYS A 388 -19.73 48.45 -12.09
N PRO A 389 -20.62 47.54 -12.50
CA PRO A 389 -21.73 47.86 -13.39
C PRO A 389 -22.79 48.78 -12.75
N SER A 390 -22.75 48.92 -11.42
CA SER A 390 -23.70 49.74 -10.65
C SER A 390 -23.25 51.20 -10.50
N CYS A 391 -21.95 51.45 -10.29
CA CYS A 391 -21.44 52.79 -9.97
C CYS A 391 -20.28 53.26 -10.85
N GLY A 392 -19.76 52.42 -11.76
CA GLY A 392 -18.64 52.74 -12.64
C GLY A 392 -17.26 52.77 -11.95
N ALA A 393 -17.18 52.51 -10.65
CA ALA A 393 -15.90 52.45 -9.95
C ALA A 393 -15.05 51.26 -10.44
N THR A 394 -13.77 51.50 -10.70
CA THR A 394 -12.81 50.43 -11.05
C THR A 394 -12.64 49.47 -9.87
N PHE A 395 -12.65 48.18 -10.14
CA PHE A 395 -12.22 47.19 -9.15
C PHE A 395 -10.71 47.28 -8.98
N THR A 396 -10.26 47.65 -7.77
CA THR A 396 -8.84 47.82 -7.45
C THR A 396 -8.18 46.53 -6.97
N GLU A 397 -8.98 45.53 -6.60
CA GLU A 397 -8.49 44.25 -6.12
C GLU A 397 -8.34 43.26 -7.29
N PRO A 398 -7.23 42.50 -7.36
CA PRO A 398 -7.03 41.53 -8.41
C PRO A 398 -7.99 40.36 -8.24
N ILE A 399 -8.57 39.90 -9.34
CA ILE A 399 -9.41 38.70 -9.36
C ILE A 399 -8.49 37.49 -9.34
N VAL A 400 -8.66 36.65 -8.31
CA VAL A 400 -7.84 35.47 -8.08
C VAL A 400 -8.58 34.18 -8.45
N ARG A 401 -7.83 33.09 -8.62
CA ARG A 401 -8.39 31.77 -8.97
C ARG A 401 -9.46 31.33 -7.95
N GLY A 402 -10.62 30.97 -8.49
CA GLY A 402 -11.77 30.45 -7.74
C GLY A 402 -12.64 31.50 -7.04
N MET A 403 -12.38 32.79 -7.29
CA MET A 403 -13.29 33.85 -6.89
C MET A 403 -14.53 33.82 -7.78
N THR A 404 -15.71 33.63 -7.18
CA THR A 404 -17.01 33.59 -7.89
C THR A 404 -17.81 34.90 -7.79
N GLN A 405 -17.32 35.84 -6.99
CA GLN A 405 -17.92 37.16 -6.85
C GLN A 405 -16.88 38.18 -6.39
N ILE A 406 -17.07 39.43 -6.78
CA ILE A 406 -16.28 40.58 -6.33
C ILE A 406 -17.20 41.66 -5.76
N SER A 407 -16.79 42.26 -4.65
CA SER A 407 -17.52 43.34 -4.01
C SER A 407 -16.92 44.69 -4.37
N CYS A 408 -17.75 45.63 -4.83
CA CYS A 408 -17.29 46.99 -5.08
C CYS A 408 -17.03 47.72 -3.77
N THR A 409 -15.78 48.12 -3.53
CA THR A 409 -15.38 48.86 -2.31
C THR A 409 -16.00 50.25 -2.21
N TYR A 410 -16.47 50.81 -3.34
CA TYR A 410 -17.10 52.14 -3.38
C TYR A 410 -18.59 52.11 -3.04
N CYS A 411 -19.38 51.25 -3.69
CA CYS A 411 -20.84 51.23 -3.53
C CYS A 411 -21.40 49.96 -2.89
N GLY A 412 -20.56 48.98 -2.56
CA GLY A 412 -20.97 47.72 -1.94
C GLY A 412 -21.66 46.72 -2.87
N THR A 413 -21.81 47.04 -4.16
CA THR A 413 -22.42 46.10 -5.11
C THR A 413 -21.58 44.84 -5.27
N VAL A 414 -22.21 43.68 -5.09
CA VAL A 414 -21.60 42.37 -5.33
C VAL A 414 -21.87 41.95 -6.78
N VAL A 415 -20.80 41.72 -7.53
CA VAL A 415 -20.84 41.27 -8.91
C VAL A 415 -20.43 39.80 -8.96
N ARG A 416 -21.26 38.95 -9.57
CA ARG A 416 -20.93 37.54 -9.77
C ARG A 416 -19.97 37.39 -10.95
N LEU A 417 -18.89 36.64 -10.73
CA LEU A 417 -17.91 36.26 -11.73
C LEU A 417 -18.34 34.88 -12.25
N GLY A 418 -18.47 34.76 -13.57
CA GLY A 418 -19.19 33.67 -14.27
C GLY A 418 -18.73 32.25 -13.95
#